data_AF-A0A0D7QHF4-F1
#
_entry.id   AF-A0A0D7QHF4-F1
#
_cell.length_a   1.000
_cell.length_b   1.000
_cell.length_c   1.000
_cell.angle_alpha   90.00
_cell.angle_beta   90.00
_cell.angle_gamma   90.00
#
_symmetry.space_group_name_H-M   'P 1'
#
loop_
_entity.id
_entity.type
_entity.pdbx_description
1 polymer ?
#
loop_
_entity_poly.entity_id
_entity_poly.type
_entity_poly.pdbx_seq_one_letter_code
_entity_poly.pdbx_strand_id
1 'polypeptide(L)'
;MTKSAFDKIKAGLNEAKAYLDGSADQKTFKIHVPSRVNVKKIRTRLGLSQESFAQTYGFALSAVRDWEQGRRQPERSARILLKVVEKEPDAVTRALAKSA
;
A
#
# COMPACT_ATOMS: atom_id res chain seq x y z
N MET A 1 -29.00 15.78 20.93
CA MET A 1 -28.95 16.74 19.81
C MET A 1 -28.05 16.17 18.73
N THR A 2 -28.60 15.87 17.55
CA THR A 2 -27.80 15.44 16.40
C THR A 2 -26.97 16.61 15.91
N LYS A 3 -25.66 16.41 15.72
CA LYS A 3 -24.77 17.42 15.12
C LYS A 3 -25.35 17.86 13.78
N SER A 4 -25.39 19.18 13.55
CA SER A 4 -25.82 19.76 12.28
C SER A 4 -24.92 19.23 11.14
N ALA A 5 -25.46 19.17 9.93
CA ALA A 5 -24.65 18.88 8.73
C ALA A 5 -23.45 19.83 8.63
N PHE A 6 -23.64 21.09 9.03
CA PHE A 6 -22.57 22.08 9.13
C PHE A 6 -21.45 21.65 10.09
N ASP A 7 -21.79 21.19 11.29
CA ASP A 7 -20.81 20.78 12.30
C ASP A 7 -19.97 19.59 11.82
N LYS A 8 -20.60 18.66 11.09
CA LYS A 8 -19.92 17.49 10.53
C LYS A 8 -18.94 17.88 9.42
N ILE A 9 -19.35 18.79 8.53
CA ILE A 9 -18.49 19.27 7.44
C ILE A 9 -17.32 20.08 8.01
N LYS A 10 -17.59 20.98 8.97
CA LYS A 10 -16.55 21.76 9.67
C LYS A 10 -15.54 20.85 10.38
N ALA A 11 -16.01 19.81 11.05
CA ALA A 11 -15.13 18.83 11.69
C ALA A 11 -14.24 18.11 10.66
N GLY A 12 -14.81 17.59 9.57
CA GLY A 12 -14.04 16.92 8.52
C GLY A 12 -13.02 17.84 7.83
N LEU A 13 -13.35 19.13 7.65
CA LEU A 13 -12.42 20.10 7.09
C LEU A 13 -11.24 20.39 8.04
N ASN A 14 -11.49 20.48 9.35
CA ASN A 14 -10.44 20.64 10.34
C ASN A 14 -9.51 19.41 10.40
N GLU A 15 -10.06 18.20 10.29
CA GLU A 15 -9.28 16.96 10.19
C GLU A 15 -8.40 16.96 8.93
N ALA A 16 -8.94 17.39 7.79
CA ALA A 16 -8.18 17.52 6.54
C ALA A 16 -7.04 18.55 6.65
N LYS A 17 -7.30 19.70 7.30
CA LYS A 17 -6.26 20.71 7.56
C LYS A 17 -5.15 20.15 8.43
N ALA A 18 -5.50 19.48 9.53
CA ALA A 18 -4.50 18.90 10.44
C ALA A 18 -3.65 17.81 9.76
N TYR A 19 -4.23 17.03 8.83
CA TYR A 19 -3.48 16.08 8.00
C TYR A 19 -2.44 16.77 7.12
N LEU A 20 -2.83 17.85 6.43
CA LEU A 20 -1.94 18.62 5.56
C LEU A 20 -0.82 19.32 6.34
N ASP A 21 -1.13 19.83 7.52
CA ASP A 21 -0.19 20.51 8.41
C ASP A 21 0.73 19.52 9.17
N GLY A 22 0.55 18.19 8.98
CA GLY A 22 1.33 17.15 9.65
C GLY A 22 1.10 17.04 11.16
N SER A 23 0.09 17.74 11.70
CA SER A 23 -0.21 17.83 13.14
C SER A 23 -1.31 16.86 13.59
N ALA A 24 -1.91 16.12 12.66
CA ALA A 24 -2.99 15.21 12.98
C ALA A 24 -2.52 13.89 13.62
N ASP A 25 -3.32 13.37 14.54
CA ASP A 25 -3.06 12.11 15.23
C ASP A 25 -3.19 10.93 14.24
N GLN A 26 -2.14 10.13 14.08
CA GLN A 26 -2.16 8.92 13.24
C GLN A 26 -3.27 7.93 13.64
N LYS A 27 -3.73 7.96 14.89
CA LYS A 27 -4.86 7.14 15.38
C LYS A 27 -6.21 7.53 14.77
N THR A 28 -6.33 8.73 14.20
CA THR A 28 -7.59 9.21 13.60
C THR A 28 -7.75 8.83 12.12
N PHE A 29 -6.68 8.43 11.42
CA PHE A 29 -6.77 8.07 10.01
C PHE A 29 -6.87 6.58 9.77
N LYS A 30 -7.87 6.18 8.96
CA LYS A 30 -7.96 4.82 8.43
C LYS A 30 -7.10 4.70 7.19
N ILE A 31 -6.09 3.82 7.23
CA ILE A 31 -5.28 3.51 6.04
C ILE A 31 -6.17 2.85 4.98
N HIS A 32 -6.31 3.52 3.84
CA HIS A 32 -7.00 2.97 2.69
C HIS A 32 -6.05 2.08 1.88
N VAL A 33 -6.29 0.78 1.91
CA VAL A 33 -5.59 -0.18 1.06
C VAL A 33 -6.43 -0.39 -0.20
N PRO A 34 -5.89 -0.15 -1.41
CA PRO A 34 -6.64 -0.32 -2.63
C PRO A 34 -7.16 -1.75 -2.75
N SER A 35 -8.38 -1.90 -3.28
CA SER A 35 -9.03 -3.21 -3.47
C SER A 35 -8.34 -4.05 -4.54
N ARG A 36 -7.69 -3.41 -5.51
CA ARG A 36 -6.97 -4.03 -6.62
C ARG A 36 -5.58 -3.41 -6.78
N VAL A 37 -4.63 -4.24 -7.20
CA VAL A 37 -3.24 -3.82 -7.47
C VAL A 37 -2.76 -4.49 -8.75
N ASN A 38 -2.13 -3.72 -9.64
CA ASN A 38 -1.54 -4.27 -10.85
C ASN A 38 -0.10 -4.72 -10.59
N VAL A 39 0.05 -5.98 -10.16
CA VAL A 39 1.35 -6.58 -9.80
C VAL A 39 2.33 -6.53 -10.98
N LYS A 40 1.86 -6.87 -12.19
CA LYS A 40 2.68 -6.86 -13.41
C LYS A 40 3.26 -5.49 -13.69
N LYS A 41 2.46 -4.43 -13.56
CA LYS A 41 2.92 -3.04 -13.75
C LYS A 41 3.99 -2.65 -12.74
N ILE A 42 3.81 -3.03 -11.47
CA ILE A 42 4.80 -2.75 -10.41
C ILE A 42 6.12 -3.44 -10.75
N ARG A 43 6.07 -4.76 -10.99
CA ARG A 43 7.25 -5.56 -11.30
C ARG A 43 8.00 -5.07 -12.53
N THR A 44 7.28 -4.84 -13.63
CA THR A 44 7.90 -4.44 -14.91
C THR A 44 8.58 -3.08 -14.81
N ARG A 45 8.02 -2.14 -14.04
CA ARG A 45 8.67 -0.85 -13.78
C ARG A 45 9.97 -0.98 -13.00
N LEU A 46 10.11 -2.02 -12.19
CA LEU A 46 11.35 -2.34 -11.46
C LEU A 46 12.35 -3.14 -12.31
N GLY A 47 12.00 -3.52 -13.55
CA GLY A 47 12.88 -4.29 -14.43
C GLY A 47 13.11 -5.74 -13.99
N LEU A 48 12.29 -6.28 -13.08
CA LEU A 48 12.50 -7.61 -12.50
C LEU A 48 11.74 -8.71 -13.25
N SER A 49 12.34 -9.90 -13.31
CA SER A 49 11.62 -11.13 -13.69
C SER A 49 10.59 -11.50 -12.62
N GLN A 50 9.61 -12.35 -12.95
CA GLN A 50 8.63 -12.83 -11.95
C GLN A 50 9.31 -13.53 -10.76
N GLU A 51 10.35 -14.30 -11.06
CA GLU A 51 11.13 -15.03 -10.05
C GLU A 51 11.96 -14.09 -9.17
N SER A 52 12.69 -13.16 -9.77
CA SER A 52 13.45 -12.17 -9.01
C SER A 52 12.52 -11.31 -8.15
N PHE A 53 11.38 -10.86 -8.68
CA PHE A 53 10.39 -10.11 -7.91
C PHE A 53 9.83 -10.90 -6.72
N ALA A 54 9.52 -12.19 -6.94
CA ALA A 54 9.06 -13.08 -5.90
C ALA A 54 10.12 -13.25 -4.79
N GLN A 55 11.37 -13.49 -5.16
CA GLN A 55 12.48 -13.65 -4.21
C GLN A 55 12.79 -12.36 -3.45
N THR A 56 12.89 -11.22 -4.15
CA THR A 56 13.24 -9.93 -3.54
C THR A 56 12.22 -9.46 -2.51
N TYR A 57 10.93 -9.70 -2.75
CA TYR A 57 9.86 -9.20 -1.89
C TYR A 57 9.13 -10.29 -1.08
N GLY A 58 9.67 -11.52 -1.07
CA GLY A 58 9.16 -12.61 -0.22
C GLY A 58 7.80 -13.18 -0.64
N PHE A 59 7.48 -13.19 -1.93
CA PHE A 59 6.27 -13.82 -2.46
C PHE A 59 6.56 -15.22 -3.01
N ALA A 60 5.56 -16.09 -3.00
CA ALA A 60 5.64 -17.32 -3.77
C ALA A 60 5.54 -16.99 -5.28
N LEU A 61 6.41 -17.58 -6.10
CA LEU A 61 6.38 -17.40 -7.56
C LEU A 61 5.02 -17.79 -8.17
N SER A 62 4.40 -18.85 -7.65
CA SER A 62 3.05 -19.27 -8.05
C SER A 62 2.00 -18.20 -7.79
N ALA A 63 2.08 -17.51 -6.65
CA ALA A 63 1.17 -16.42 -6.30
C ALA A 63 1.34 -15.21 -7.24
N VAL A 64 2.59 -14.81 -7.54
CA VAL A 64 2.88 -13.73 -8.50
C VAL A 64 2.27 -14.05 -9.87
N ARG A 65 2.44 -15.29 -10.35
CA ARG A 65 1.84 -15.75 -11.61
C ARG A 65 0.31 -15.70 -11.58
N ASP A 66 -0.31 -16.22 -10.52
CA ASP A 66 -1.77 -16.18 -10.34
C ASP A 66 -2.32 -14.76 -10.34
N TRP A 67 -1.63 -13.81 -9.71
CA TRP A 67 -2.05 -12.41 -9.66
C TRP A 67 -1.89 -11.70 -11.00
N GLU A 68 -0.76 -11.88 -11.68
CA GLU A 68 -0.51 -11.25 -12.98
C GLU A 68 -1.41 -11.81 -14.09
N GLN A 69 -1.86 -13.05 -13.96
CA GLN A 69 -2.79 -13.70 -14.89
C GLN A 69 -4.25 -13.50 -14.48
N GLY A 70 -4.52 -12.87 -13.34
CA GLY A 70 -5.87 -12.57 -12.86
C GLY A 70 -6.64 -13.75 -12.29
N ARG A 71 -6.00 -14.92 -12.09
CA ARG A 71 -6.63 -16.09 -11.46
C ARG A 71 -6.97 -15.87 -10.00
N ARG A 72 -6.16 -15.07 -9.30
CA ARG A 72 -6.39 -14.68 -7.90
C ARG A 72 -6.07 -13.21 -7.70
N GLN A 73 -6.60 -12.64 -6.62
CA GLN A 73 -6.21 -11.32 -6.16
C GLN A 73 -5.24 -11.44 -4.99
N PRO A 74 -4.25 -10.54 -4.85
CA PRO A 74 -3.44 -10.49 -3.66
C PRO A 74 -4.31 -10.18 -2.45
N GLU A 75 -4.06 -10.86 -1.34
CA GLU A 75 -4.72 -10.59 -0.06
C GLU A 75 -4.38 -9.20 0.48
N ARG A 76 -5.08 -8.76 1.53
CA ARG A 76 -4.94 -7.38 2.04
C ARG A 76 -3.49 -7.04 2.40
N SER A 77 -2.79 -7.93 3.10
CA SER A 77 -1.39 -7.73 3.50
C SER A 77 -0.45 -7.66 2.30
N ALA A 78 -0.62 -8.55 1.31
CA ALA A 78 0.15 -8.49 0.06
C ALA A 78 -0.11 -7.19 -0.71
N ARG A 79 -1.35 -6.69 -0.77
CA ARG A 79 -1.65 -5.39 -1.40
C ARG A 79 -0.99 -4.21 -0.70
N ILE A 80 -0.87 -4.26 0.63
CA ILE A 80 -0.12 -3.25 1.40
C ILE A 80 1.34 -3.29 0.98
N LEU A 81 1.99 -4.46 1.06
CA LEU A 81 3.40 -4.58 0.69
C LEU A 81 3.64 -4.17 -0.77
N LEU A 82 2.81 -4.63 -1.71
CA LEU A 82 2.88 -4.22 -3.11
C LEU A 82 2.74 -2.70 -3.28
N LYS A 83 1.93 -2.03 -2.47
CA LYS A 83 1.79 -0.57 -2.52
C LYS A 83 3.04 0.14 -2.00
N VAL A 84 3.67 -0.39 -0.94
CA VAL A 84 4.96 0.10 -0.46
C VAL A 84 6.02 -0.11 -1.53
N VAL A 85 6.12 -1.31 -2.12
CA VAL A 85 7.05 -1.60 -3.24
C VAL A 85 6.81 -0.67 -4.44
N GLU A 86 5.56 -0.31 -4.72
CA GLU A 86 5.23 0.64 -5.80
C GLU A 86 5.76 2.06 -5.51
N LYS A 87 5.82 2.48 -4.25
CA LYS A 87 6.17 3.85 -3.87
C LYS A 87 7.62 4.01 -3.44
N GLU A 88 8.12 3.05 -2.68
CA GLU A 88 9.41 3.07 -2.00
C GLU A 88 10.07 1.67 -2.05
N PRO A 89 10.42 1.16 -3.24
CA PRO A 89 11.02 -0.18 -3.38
C PRO A 89 12.30 -0.30 -2.55
N ASP A 90 13.13 0.76 -2.52
CA ASP A 90 14.38 0.77 -1.78
C ASP A 90 14.17 0.71 -0.26
N ALA A 91 13.05 1.24 0.26
CA ALA A 91 12.75 1.16 1.68
C ALA A 91 12.47 -0.30 2.09
N VAL A 92 11.75 -1.04 1.26
CA VAL A 92 11.50 -2.48 1.47
C VAL A 92 12.82 -3.25 1.39
N THR A 93 13.64 -2.98 0.37
CA THR A 93 14.95 -3.62 0.24
C THR A 93 15.85 -3.30 1.42
N ARG A 94 15.93 -2.04 1.90
CA ARG A 94 16.70 -1.67 3.10
C ARG A 94 16.18 -2.32 4.38
N ALA A 95 14.87 -2.43 4.53
CA ALA A 95 14.25 -3.03 5.72
C ALA A 95 14.45 -4.55 5.79
N LEU A 96 14.61 -5.21 4.64
CA LEU A 96 14.79 -6.66 4.53
C LEU A 96 16.25 -7.08 4.27
N ALA A 97 17.07 -6.19 3.72
CA ALA A 97 18.51 -6.36 3.68
C ALA A 97 18.98 -6.45 5.14
N LYS A 98 19.52 -7.61 5.51
CA LYS A 98 20.03 -7.88 6.85
C LYS A 98 20.73 -6.64 7.45
N SER A 99 20.31 -6.25 8.65
CA SER A 99 21.28 -5.94 9.70
C SER A 99 22.24 -7.13 9.72
N ALA A 100 23.40 -6.97 9.10
CA ALA A 100 24.44 -7.99 9.11
C ALA A 100 24.84 -8.29 10.56
#